data_AF-A0A2H6ET84-F1
#
_entry.id   AF-A0A2H6ET84-F1
#
_cell.length_a   1.000
_cell.length_b   1.000
_cell.length_c   1.000
_cell.angle_alpha   90.00
_cell.angle_beta   90.00
_cell.angle_gamma   90.00
#
_symmetry.space_group_name_H-M   'P 1'
#
loop_
_entity.id
_entity.type
_entity.pdbx_description
1 polymer ?
#
loop_
_entity_poly.entity_id
_entity_poly.type
_entity_poly.pdbx_seq_one_letter_code
_entity_poly.pdbx_strand_id
1 'polypeptide(L)'
;MEGEELQACTVGSLDWSELRHYHYNVFEWHIADFNFWIKVRFLVNDNGDVDSVSIPIEPAVDNLIFTRKRPELTDDLIAELVGIYDPPVDGVVFTITAHEGKIYAAQTGSPPKEITPYKLNDNLVGFRMDRARLDFVRENDVITRMVWKSFSMTLEAPKKE
;
A
#
# COMPACT_ATOMS: atom_id res chain seq x y z
N MET A 1 22.94 8.77 1.57
CA MET A 1 21.96 7.79 2.10
C MET A 1 22.60 6.44 1.92
N GLU A 2 23.22 5.92 2.97
CA GLU A 2 23.56 4.49 3.04
C GLU A 2 22.22 3.77 3.05
N GLY A 3 21.89 3.09 1.95
CA GLY A 3 20.70 2.26 1.88
C GLY A 3 20.97 1.02 2.71
N GLU A 4 20.06 0.71 3.65
CA GLU A 4 20.04 -0.59 4.29
C GLU A 4 20.10 -1.68 3.20
N GLU A 5 20.94 -2.70 3.42
CA GLU A 5 21.01 -3.84 2.54
C GLU A 5 19.63 -4.51 2.50
N LEU A 6 19.06 -4.66 1.30
CA LEU A 6 17.76 -5.30 1.15
C LEU A 6 17.90 -6.80 1.48
N GLN A 7 16.90 -7.33 2.17
CA GLN A 7 16.85 -8.74 2.55
C GLN A 7 15.50 -9.35 2.18
N ALA A 8 15.47 -10.67 2.04
CA ALA A 8 14.26 -11.44 1.82
C ALA A 8 14.26 -12.73 2.65
N CYS A 9 13.07 -13.19 3.02
CA CYS A 9 12.82 -14.44 3.72
C CYS A 9 11.50 -15.05 3.23
N THR A 10 11.18 -16.25 3.69
CA THR A 10 9.81 -16.81 3.55
C THR A 10 9.17 -16.97 4.92
N VAL A 11 7.84 -16.99 4.96
CA VAL A 11 7.13 -17.32 6.19
C VAL A 11 7.30 -18.82 6.48
N GLY A 12 8.05 -19.14 7.53
CA GLY A 12 8.15 -20.50 8.08
C GLY A 12 9.10 -21.46 7.37
N SER A 13 9.99 -20.99 6.48
CA SER A 13 10.97 -21.86 5.81
C SER A 13 12.37 -21.24 5.77
N LEU A 14 12.64 -20.33 4.83
CA LEU A 14 13.92 -19.63 4.66
C LEU A 14 14.03 -18.38 5.55
N ASP A 15 15.13 -18.27 6.28
CA ASP A 15 15.52 -17.10 7.07
C ASP A 15 15.87 -15.88 6.21
N TRP A 16 16.04 -14.73 6.85
CA TRP A 16 16.47 -13.49 6.21
C TRP A 16 17.87 -13.63 5.59
N SER A 17 17.97 -13.30 4.31
CA SER A 17 19.23 -13.30 3.56
C SER A 17 19.26 -12.20 2.50
N GLU A 18 20.44 -11.97 1.91
CA GLU A 18 20.71 -10.86 1.01
C GLU A 18 19.81 -10.88 -0.25
N LEU A 19 19.23 -9.72 -0.57
CA LEU A 19 18.51 -9.44 -1.79
C LEU A 19 19.16 -8.24 -2.47
N ARG A 20 19.87 -8.44 -3.59
CA ARG A 20 20.55 -7.35 -4.28
C ARG A 20 19.88 -6.97 -5.59
N HIS A 21 19.89 -5.68 -5.90
CA HIS A 21 19.41 -5.20 -7.19
C HIS A 21 20.30 -5.74 -8.32
N TYR A 22 19.69 -6.21 -9.40
CA TYR A 22 20.40 -6.69 -10.59
C TYR A 22 20.14 -5.80 -11.80
N HIS A 23 18.89 -5.74 -12.26
CA HIS A 23 18.53 -4.97 -13.44
C HIS A 23 17.03 -4.69 -13.50
N TYR A 24 16.64 -3.41 -13.63
CA TYR A 24 15.23 -2.98 -13.54
C TYR A 24 14.53 -3.53 -12.30
N ASN A 25 13.46 -4.30 -12.47
CA ASN A 25 12.71 -4.93 -11.39
C ASN A 25 13.20 -6.36 -11.08
N VAL A 26 14.38 -6.74 -11.57
CA VAL A 26 15.02 -8.04 -11.29
C VAL A 26 16.06 -7.86 -10.19
N PHE A 27 16.00 -8.75 -9.20
CA PHE A 27 16.90 -8.83 -8.07
C PHE A 27 17.49 -10.24 -7.98
N GLU A 28 18.62 -10.37 -7.32
CA GLU A 28 19.21 -11.66 -6.97
C GLU A 28 19.04 -11.89 -5.47
N TRP A 29 18.40 -12.99 -5.11
CA TRP A 29 18.20 -13.42 -3.72
C TRP A 29 19.14 -14.58 -3.41
N HIS A 30 19.94 -14.44 -2.34
CA HIS A 30 20.80 -15.50 -1.85
C HIS A 30 20.00 -16.49 -1.01
N ILE A 31 19.84 -17.72 -1.48
CA ILE A 31 19.21 -18.78 -0.69
C ILE A 31 20.31 -19.41 0.17
N ALA A 32 20.46 -18.91 1.39
CA ALA A 32 21.60 -19.20 2.27
C ALA A 32 21.81 -20.70 2.51
N ASP A 33 20.73 -21.45 2.80
CA ASP A 33 20.74 -22.88 3.10
C ASP A 33 21.39 -23.74 2.00
N PHE A 34 21.29 -23.29 0.75
CA PHE A 34 21.80 -24.00 -0.42
C PHE A 34 22.95 -23.26 -1.11
N ASN A 35 23.36 -22.11 -0.56
CA ASN A 35 24.41 -21.24 -1.07
C ASN A 35 24.32 -20.96 -2.58
N PHE A 36 23.13 -20.64 -3.09
CA PHE A 36 22.93 -20.23 -4.48
C PHE A 36 22.12 -18.94 -4.59
N TRP A 37 22.19 -18.33 -5.76
CA TRP A 37 21.48 -17.09 -6.07
C TRP A 37 20.38 -17.36 -7.09
N ILE A 38 19.18 -16.86 -6.80
CA ILE A 38 18.04 -16.91 -7.71
C ILE A 38 17.62 -15.51 -8.15
N LYS A 39 17.25 -15.37 -9.43
CA LYS A 39 16.68 -14.13 -9.93
C LYS A 39 15.20 -14.06 -9.61
N VAL A 40 14.80 -13.05 -8.85
CA VAL A 40 13.38 -12.74 -8.59
C VAL A 40 12.99 -11.49 -9.35
N ARG A 41 11.76 -11.45 -9.88
CA ARG A 41 11.26 -10.31 -10.65
C ARG A 41 10.04 -9.71 -9.99
N PHE A 42 10.11 -8.45 -9.59
CA PHE A 42 8.95 -7.70 -9.15
C PHE A 42 8.14 -7.24 -10.37
N LEU A 43 6.85 -7.50 -10.34
CA LEU A 43 5.91 -7.08 -11.37
C LEU A 43 5.18 -5.83 -10.87
N VAL A 44 4.96 -4.91 -11.81
CA VAL A 44 4.35 -3.61 -11.56
C VAL A 44 3.06 -3.55 -12.37
N ASN A 45 1.96 -3.17 -11.72
CA ASN A 45 0.67 -3.03 -12.38
C ASN A 45 0.55 -1.70 -13.15
N ASP A 46 -0.56 -1.50 -13.87
CA ASP A 46 -0.85 -0.29 -14.66
C ASP A 46 -0.87 1.01 -13.83
N ASN A 47 -0.94 0.91 -12.50
CA ASN A 47 -0.87 2.06 -11.60
C ASN A 47 0.56 2.41 -11.16
N GLY A 48 1.56 1.64 -11.58
CA GLY A 48 2.95 1.82 -11.15
C GLY A 48 3.27 1.19 -9.78
N ASP A 49 2.37 0.40 -9.20
CA ASP A 49 2.64 -0.28 -7.93
C ASP A 49 3.20 -1.68 -8.16
N VAL A 50 4.19 -2.06 -7.35
CA VAL A 50 4.61 -3.47 -7.24
C VAL A 50 3.44 -4.28 -6.67
N ASP A 51 2.92 -5.21 -7.46
CA ASP A 51 1.72 -5.99 -7.11
C ASP A 51 2.00 -7.48 -6.93
N SER A 52 3.15 -7.94 -7.41
CA SER A 52 3.53 -9.34 -7.34
C SER A 52 5.03 -9.55 -7.53
N VAL A 53 5.49 -10.73 -7.15
CA VAL A 53 6.85 -11.21 -7.40
C VAL A 53 6.78 -12.54 -8.14
N SER A 54 7.59 -12.67 -9.19
CA SER A 54 7.77 -13.87 -9.99
C SER A 54 9.09 -14.53 -9.64
N ILE A 55 9.04 -15.82 -9.27
CA ILE A 55 10.19 -16.60 -8.80
C ILE A 55 10.33 -17.88 -9.65
N PRO A 56 11.46 -18.07 -10.36
CA PRO A 56 11.73 -19.23 -11.20
C PRO A 56 12.33 -20.39 -10.37
N ILE A 57 11.52 -21.03 -9.53
CA ILE A 57 12.01 -22.10 -8.62
C ILE A 57 12.41 -23.37 -9.40
N GLU A 58 11.65 -23.72 -10.45
CA GLU A 58 11.88 -24.90 -11.28
C GLU A 58 11.95 -24.48 -12.77
N PRO A 59 13.08 -24.68 -13.47
CA PRO A 59 13.25 -24.25 -14.86
C PRO A 59 12.29 -24.86 -15.86
N ALA A 60 11.75 -26.06 -15.59
CA ALA A 60 10.89 -26.78 -16.53
C ALA A 60 9.41 -26.34 -16.52
N VAL A 61 9.03 -25.42 -15.63
CA VAL A 61 7.64 -24.95 -15.47
C VAL A 61 7.56 -23.43 -15.43
N ASP A 62 6.34 -22.90 -15.54
CA ASP A 62 6.10 -21.48 -15.37
C ASP A 62 6.52 -20.99 -13.99
N ASN A 63 7.02 -19.76 -13.92
CA ASN A 63 7.44 -19.14 -12.68
C ASN A 63 6.28 -19.07 -11.67
N LEU A 64 6.61 -19.26 -10.40
CA LEU A 64 5.65 -19.05 -9.32
C LEU A 64 5.41 -17.56 -9.12
N ILE A 65 4.13 -17.15 -9.10
CA ILE A 65 3.71 -15.76 -8.89
C ILE A 65 3.10 -15.62 -7.49
N PHE A 66 3.67 -14.73 -6.69
CA PHE A 66 3.12 -14.34 -5.40
C PHE A 66 2.54 -12.93 -5.48
N THR A 67 1.26 -12.79 -5.21
CA THR A 67 0.60 -11.47 -5.16
C THR A 67 0.87 -10.79 -3.83
N ARG A 68 1.15 -9.48 -3.87
CA ARG A 68 1.33 -8.65 -2.67
C ARG A 68 0.07 -8.71 -1.81
N LYS A 69 0.24 -9.11 -0.55
CA LYS A 69 -0.82 -9.07 0.46
C LYS A 69 -1.25 -7.61 0.69
N ARG A 70 -2.56 -7.37 0.82
CA ARG A 70 -3.07 -6.04 1.18
C ARG A 70 -2.61 -5.68 2.59
N PRO A 71 -2.38 -4.40 2.89
CA PRO A 71 -2.15 -3.96 4.26
C PRO A 71 -3.32 -4.38 5.17
N GLU A 72 -2.99 -4.92 6.33
CA GLU A 72 -3.95 -5.15 7.40
C GLU A 72 -4.00 -3.91 8.28
N LEU A 73 -5.20 -3.45 8.62
CA LEU A 73 -5.42 -2.29 9.47
C LEU A 73 -5.83 -2.77 10.85
N THR A 74 -5.26 -2.17 11.90
CA THR A 74 -5.69 -2.41 13.28
C THR A 74 -6.98 -1.65 13.58
N ASP A 75 -7.74 -2.11 14.57
CA ASP A 75 -8.98 -1.43 14.99
C ASP A 75 -8.72 0.02 15.42
N ASP A 76 -7.61 0.28 16.12
CA ASP A 76 -7.19 1.63 16.51
C ASP A 76 -6.96 2.53 15.30
N LEU A 77 -6.26 2.03 14.28
CA LEU A 77 -6.01 2.80 13.05
C LEU A 77 -7.30 3.03 12.25
N ILE A 78 -8.21 2.05 12.23
CA ILE A 78 -9.54 2.21 11.62
C ILE A 78 -10.32 3.31 12.33
N ALA A 79 -10.35 3.30 13.66
CA ALA A 79 -11.02 4.34 14.46
C ALA A 79 -10.43 5.73 14.20
N GLU A 80 -9.11 5.79 14.02
CA GLU A 80 -8.39 7.03 13.71
C GLU A 80 -8.65 7.56 12.30
N LEU A 81 -8.94 6.69 11.33
CA LEU A 81 -9.30 7.11 9.97
C LEU A 81 -10.71 7.69 9.89
N VAL A 82 -11.62 7.22 10.72
CA VAL A 82 -13.02 7.68 10.78
C VAL A 82 -13.08 9.15 11.17
N GLY A 83 -13.94 9.90 10.47
CA GLY A 83 -14.13 11.32 10.72
C GLY A 83 -14.55 12.10 9.49
N ILE A 84 -14.55 13.42 9.67
CA ILE A 84 -14.91 14.39 8.64
C ILE A 84 -13.62 15.07 8.16
N TYR A 85 -13.46 15.18 6.84
CA TYR A 85 -12.33 15.83 6.20
C TYR A 85 -12.85 16.95 5.30
N ASP A 86 -12.42 18.19 5.59
CA ASP A 86 -13.03 19.40 5.03
C ASP A 86 -12.01 20.18 4.18
N PRO A 87 -11.95 19.97 2.86
CA PRO A 87 -11.09 20.75 1.99
C PRO A 87 -11.54 22.22 1.93
N PRO A 88 -10.66 23.16 1.53
CA PRO A 88 -10.99 24.58 1.36
C PRO A 88 -11.79 24.83 0.07
N VAL A 89 -12.85 24.04 -0.15
CA VAL A 89 -13.76 24.11 -1.30
C VAL A 89 -15.19 24.04 -0.77
N ASP A 90 -15.91 25.16 -0.89
CA ASP A 90 -17.27 25.28 -0.36
C ASP A 90 -18.20 24.17 -0.86
N GLY A 91 -18.93 23.57 0.08
CA GLY A 91 -19.89 22.50 -0.19
C GLY A 91 -19.28 21.12 -0.39
N VAL A 92 -17.96 20.97 -0.39
CA VAL A 92 -17.28 19.67 -0.48
C VAL A 92 -16.81 19.25 0.89
N VAL A 93 -17.35 18.15 1.39
CA VAL A 93 -16.90 17.50 2.63
C VAL A 93 -16.76 16.01 2.36
N PHE A 94 -15.73 15.40 2.91
CA PHE A 94 -15.55 13.95 2.89
C PHE A 94 -15.86 13.37 4.26
N THR A 95 -16.68 12.31 4.28
CA THR A 95 -16.98 11.56 5.49
C THR A 95 -16.41 10.16 5.34
N ILE A 96 -15.56 9.76 6.29
CA ILE A 96 -14.99 8.43 6.38
C ILE A 96 -15.69 7.68 7.49
N THR A 97 -16.18 6.48 7.17
CA THR A 97 -16.91 5.62 8.10
C THR A 97 -16.35 4.20 8.04
N ALA A 98 -16.52 3.44 9.11
CA ALA A 98 -16.13 2.04 9.18
C ALA A 98 -17.33 1.17 9.57
N HIS A 99 -17.47 0.01 8.91
CA HIS A 99 -18.48 -1.00 9.20
C HIS A 99 -17.91 -2.39 8.92
N GLU A 100 -18.00 -3.31 9.88
CA GLU A 100 -17.50 -4.69 9.75
C GLU A 100 -16.04 -4.78 9.25
N GLY A 101 -15.16 -3.91 9.77
CA GLY A 101 -13.74 -3.86 9.39
C GLY A 101 -13.46 -3.30 7.98
N LYS A 102 -14.50 -2.86 7.25
CA LYS A 102 -14.39 -2.16 5.97
C LYS A 102 -14.50 -0.67 6.17
N ILE A 103 -13.81 0.09 5.31
CA ILE A 103 -13.82 1.55 5.33
C ILE A 103 -14.57 2.06 4.11
N TYR A 104 -15.38 3.08 4.33
CA TYR A 104 -16.20 3.73 3.30
C TYR A 104 -15.93 5.23 3.29
N ALA A 105 -15.81 5.78 2.09
CA ALA A 105 -15.69 7.22 1.87
C ALA A 105 -16.93 7.75 1.15
N ALA A 106 -17.48 8.86 1.65
CA ALA A 106 -18.56 9.60 1.00
C ALA A 106 -18.12 11.05 0.79
N GLN A 107 -18.38 11.60 -0.40
CA GLN A 107 -18.32 13.03 -0.65
C GLN A 107 -19.73 13.61 -0.52
N THR A 108 -19.88 14.86 -0.09
CA THR A 108 -21.18 15.55 -0.02
C THR A 108 -22.04 15.28 -1.27
N GLY A 109 -23.26 14.78 -1.06
CA GLY A 109 -24.21 14.47 -2.14
C GLY A 109 -23.97 13.14 -2.88
N SER A 110 -22.92 12.38 -2.54
CA SER A 110 -22.62 11.07 -3.12
C SER A 110 -22.83 9.94 -2.10
N PRO A 111 -23.26 8.75 -2.54
CA PRO A 111 -23.34 7.59 -1.65
C PRO A 111 -21.94 7.15 -1.18
N PRO A 112 -21.82 6.59 0.04
CA PRO A 112 -20.56 6.00 0.50
C PRO A 112 -20.09 4.89 -0.43
N LYS A 113 -18.79 4.85 -0.72
CA LYS A 113 -18.12 3.79 -1.49
C LYS A 113 -17.08 3.10 -0.63
N GLU A 114 -17.01 1.78 -0.71
CA GLU A 114 -15.95 1.00 -0.06
C GLU A 114 -14.59 1.42 -0.64
N ILE A 115 -13.61 1.66 0.23
CA ILE A 115 -12.23 1.99 -0.14
C ILE A 115 -11.30 0.89 0.36
N THR A 116 -10.33 0.50 -0.47
CA THR A 116 -9.42 -0.61 -0.15
C THR A 116 -8.01 -0.14 0.11
N PRO A 117 -7.35 -0.57 1.20
CA PRO A 117 -5.98 -0.15 1.49
C PRO A 117 -5.02 -0.71 0.43
N TYR A 118 -4.09 0.13 0.00
CA TYR A 118 -3.01 -0.26 -0.91
C TYR A 118 -1.62 0.08 -0.36
N LYS A 119 -1.54 0.96 0.65
CA LYS A 119 -0.27 1.39 1.25
C LYS A 119 -0.45 1.68 2.73
N LEU A 120 0.50 1.24 3.55
CA LEU A 120 0.59 1.57 4.96
C LEU A 120 2.07 1.73 5.31
N ASN A 121 2.43 2.87 5.88
CA ASN A 121 3.72 3.14 6.49
C ASN A 121 3.54 4.17 7.62
N ASP A 122 4.64 4.55 8.26
CA ASP A 122 4.63 5.44 9.43
C ASP A 122 3.95 6.79 9.16
N ASN A 123 4.04 7.30 7.93
CA ASN A 123 3.57 8.64 7.56
C ASN A 123 2.29 8.64 6.71
N LEU A 124 1.81 7.48 6.28
CA LEU A 124 0.75 7.39 5.28
C LEU A 124 -0.07 6.10 5.37
N VAL A 125 -1.40 6.26 5.34
CA VAL A 125 -2.34 5.18 4.98
C VAL A 125 -2.99 5.53 3.65
N GLY A 126 -2.72 4.73 2.61
CA GLY A 126 -3.23 4.94 1.26
C GLY A 126 -4.38 3.99 0.94
N PHE A 127 -5.47 4.54 0.41
CA PHE A 127 -6.64 3.81 -0.06
C PHE A 127 -6.93 4.07 -1.53
N ARG A 128 -7.48 3.05 -2.18
CA ARG A 128 -8.04 3.12 -3.53
C ARG A 128 -9.56 3.25 -3.47
N MET A 129 -10.08 4.14 -4.30
CA MET A 129 -11.50 4.32 -4.60
C MET A 129 -11.63 4.40 -6.13
N ASP A 130 -12.80 4.08 -6.69
CA ASP A 130 -12.99 4.13 -8.14
C ASP A 130 -12.49 5.46 -8.75
N ARG A 131 -11.50 5.38 -9.66
CA ARG A 131 -10.79 6.49 -10.32
C ARG A 131 -10.13 7.52 -9.37
N ALA A 132 -9.90 7.18 -8.11
CA ALA A 132 -9.29 8.07 -7.13
C ALA A 132 -8.41 7.34 -6.11
N ARG A 133 -7.54 8.11 -5.44
CA ARG A 133 -6.77 7.67 -4.27
C ARG A 133 -7.06 8.60 -3.10
N LEU A 134 -7.11 8.03 -1.91
CA LEU A 134 -7.25 8.76 -0.65
C LEU A 134 -6.01 8.44 0.18
N ASP A 135 -5.14 9.43 0.33
CA ASP A 135 -3.88 9.30 1.05
C ASP A 135 -4.02 10.03 2.39
N PHE A 136 -4.16 9.29 3.48
CA PHE A 136 -4.25 9.85 4.84
C PHE A 136 -2.85 10.05 5.40
N VAL A 137 -2.50 11.30 5.66
CA VAL A 137 -1.19 11.70 6.16
C VAL A 137 -1.16 11.59 7.68
N ARG A 138 -0.11 10.95 8.19
CA ARG A 138 0.15 10.77 9.61
C ARG A 138 1.30 11.66 10.05
N GLU A 139 1.09 12.40 11.13
CA GLU A 139 2.11 13.22 11.79
C GLU A 139 2.09 12.89 13.28
N ASN A 140 3.22 12.47 13.84
CA ASN A 140 3.32 11.98 15.24
C ASN A 140 2.30 10.87 15.54
N ASP A 141 2.19 9.89 14.64
CA ASP A 141 1.22 8.80 14.67
C ASP A 141 -0.26 9.19 14.58
N VAL A 142 -0.57 10.47 14.36
CA VAL A 142 -1.96 10.99 14.23
C VAL A 142 -2.32 11.34 12.79
N ILE A 143 -3.49 10.91 12.31
CA ILE A 143 -4.08 11.25 11.02
C ILE A 143 -4.52 12.72 11.05
N THR A 144 -3.78 13.58 10.34
CA THR A 144 -4.04 15.04 10.34
C THR A 144 -4.86 15.48 9.14
N ARG A 145 -4.69 14.84 7.99
CA ARG A 145 -5.39 15.20 6.75
C ARG A 145 -5.51 14.02 5.79
N MET A 146 -6.49 14.14 4.89
CA MET A 146 -6.65 13.27 3.74
C MET A 146 -6.30 14.05 2.47
N VAL A 147 -5.48 13.47 1.60
CA VAL A 147 -5.22 13.97 0.25
C VAL A 147 -6.00 13.13 -0.74
N TRP A 148 -7.05 13.70 -1.31
CA TRP A 148 -7.84 13.06 -2.36
C TRP A 148 -7.23 13.38 -3.72
N LYS A 149 -6.88 12.33 -4.47
CA LYS A 149 -6.25 12.42 -5.80
C LYS A 149 -7.17 11.77 -6.81
N SER A 150 -7.78 12.59 -7.66
CA SER A 150 -8.56 12.14 -8.81
C SER A 150 -7.79 12.35 -10.12
N PHE A 151 -8.38 11.96 -11.25
CA PHE A 151 -7.80 12.23 -12.56
C PHE A 151 -7.70 13.74 -12.87
N SER A 152 -8.62 14.56 -12.36
CA SER A 152 -8.71 15.99 -12.71
C SER A 152 -8.12 16.92 -11.66
N MET A 153 -8.08 16.51 -10.39
CA MET A 153 -7.61 17.37 -9.30
C MET A 153 -7.07 16.59 -8.11
N THR A 154 -6.23 17.28 -7.33
CA THR A 154 -5.81 16.86 -5.99
C THR A 154 -6.35 17.86 -4.98
N LEU A 155 -6.97 17.38 -3.90
CA LEU A 155 -7.48 18.19 -2.80
C LEU A 155 -6.89 17.70 -1.49
N GLU A 156 -6.39 18.63 -0.69
CA GLU A 156 -6.08 18.37 0.71
C GLU A 156 -7.30 18.72 1.57
N ALA A 157 -7.68 17.79 2.43
CA ALA A 157 -8.81 17.91 3.32
C ALA A 157 -8.32 17.64 4.75
N PRO A 158 -8.07 18.69 5.55
CA PRO A 158 -7.79 18.57 6.97
C PRO A 158 -8.88 17.78 7.70
N LYS A 159 -8.47 16.92 8.63
CA LYS A 159 -9.41 16.24 9.51
C LYS A 159 -10.02 17.26 10.47
N LYS A 160 -11.34 17.28 10.58
CA LYS A 160 -12.03 18.07 11.61
C LYS A 160 -11.90 17.40 12.96
N GLU A 161 -11.70 18.23 13.99
CA GLU A 161 -11.83 17.84 15.40
C GLU A 161 -13.23 17.30 15.71
#